data_AF-A0A8S3QXJ5-F1
#
_entry.id   AF-A0A8S3QXJ5-F1
#
_cell.length_a   1.000
_cell.length_b   1.000
_cell.length_c   1.000
_cell.angle_alpha   90.00
_cell.angle_beta   90.00
_cell.angle_gamma   90.00
#
_symmetry.space_group_name_H-M   'P 1'
#
loop_
_entity.id
_entity.type
_entity.pdbx_description
1 polymer ?
#
loop_
_entity_poly.entity_id
_entity_poly.type
_entity_poly.pdbx_seq_one_letter_code
_entity_poly.pdbx_strand_id
1 'polypeptide(L)'
;MGATSSKKGHSNKGEVLQQQPVQPTQPPYNGIPCDYQFLRIDIPFTIQMNLSFLSNPNMQMATSDPNAYVPHLTQMYDLGYRLLSFQLTPGSIQSSGFMSMTSTTTLRAQAIFRKNEPKFQPDERFSLQVIKSSIESGTFLTGVHSMSHTSSQTQSQTQHLYQMINDYACRGCRLRCIEITGCYRPPQDLNMYGPQTMGVGSGMAYGQGHLHSRSRIYGVDLFFEIPQHPSPELYQYQAVPLKFTAQLNVSMGFGTPNQNWGLQLDWQGVMNQYLGTGWRLIEVFNDMSSDTSSGMTGFGSSSTTSVLNIIFIFEKSQSRLNDNTPMYEGTMVEYQAPGSVSAGIGTSTMVIDTNWDNVIGNMGNQGWELITILQTPATTTKMQFMGASMTSLMWMFFQRQIVSASLPPLGFDPPAPVLPYKQ
;
A
#
# COMPACT_ATOMS: atom_id res chain seq x y z
N MET A 1 0.94 -24.20 -62.23
CA MET A 1 1.08 -25.66 -62.04
C MET A 1 2.37 -25.88 -61.27
N GLY A 2 2.48 -26.52 -60.12
CA GLY A 2 1.54 -27.18 -59.22
C GLY A 2 2.24 -27.30 -57.85
N ALA A 3 1.44 -27.40 -56.80
CA ALA A 3 1.86 -27.39 -55.40
C ALA A 3 2.46 -28.72 -54.94
N THR A 4 3.32 -28.67 -53.91
CA THR A 4 3.39 -29.69 -52.86
C THR A 4 3.76 -29.05 -51.51
N SER A 5 2.99 -29.43 -50.50
CA SER A 5 3.09 -28.98 -49.11
C SER A 5 4.15 -29.75 -48.32
N SER A 6 4.79 -29.11 -47.34
CA SER A 6 5.37 -29.80 -46.20
C SER A 6 4.99 -29.09 -44.90
N LYS A 7 4.50 -29.87 -43.95
CA LYS A 7 3.98 -29.47 -42.64
C LYS A 7 5.02 -29.78 -41.56
N LYS A 8 5.02 -28.89 -40.56
CA LYS A 8 5.35 -29.09 -39.13
C LYS A 8 6.82 -29.22 -38.70
N GLY A 9 7.15 -28.33 -37.77
CA GLY A 9 8.24 -28.42 -36.81
C GLY A 9 8.22 -27.24 -35.83
N HIS A 10 7.13 -27.06 -35.07
CA HIS A 10 7.13 -26.13 -33.93
C HIS A 10 8.00 -26.74 -32.82
N SER A 11 9.18 -26.17 -32.62
CA SER A 11 10.01 -26.44 -31.46
C SER A 11 9.52 -25.57 -30.31
N ASN A 12 8.72 -26.16 -29.42
CA ASN A 12 8.46 -25.63 -28.09
C ASN A 12 9.77 -25.68 -27.30
N LYS A 13 10.50 -24.56 -27.25
CA LYS A 13 11.50 -24.35 -26.20
C LYS A 13 10.73 -23.88 -24.97
N GLY A 14 10.64 -24.78 -24.00
CA GLY A 14 9.97 -24.55 -22.73
C GLY A 14 10.53 -23.31 -22.04
N GLU A 15 9.62 -22.42 -21.66
CA GLU A 15 9.87 -21.44 -20.61
C GLU A 15 10.25 -22.22 -19.34
N VAL A 16 11.49 -22.05 -18.91
CA VAL A 16 11.89 -22.43 -17.55
C VAL A 16 11.15 -21.46 -16.64
N LEU A 17 10.02 -21.91 -16.09
CA LEU A 17 9.43 -21.33 -14.89
C LEU A 17 10.56 -21.24 -13.87
N GLN A 18 11.09 -20.03 -13.63
CA GLN A 18 11.88 -19.77 -12.44
C GLN A 18 10.95 -20.04 -11.26
N GLN A 19 11.06 -21.25 -10.73
CA GLN A 19 10.46 -21.62 -9.47
C GLN A 19 10.95 -20.59 -8.46
N GLN A 20 10.02 -19.81 -7.91
CA GLN A 20 10.22 -19.15 -6.62
C GLN A 20 10.88 -20.17 -5.68
N PRO A 21 11.86 -19.77 -4.87
CA PRO A 21 12.42 -20.67 -3.87
C PRO A 21 11.27 -21.30 -3.12
N VAL A 22 11.21 -22.64 -3.11
CA VAL A 22 10.17 -23.42 -2.45
C VAL A 22 10.15 -22.96 -0.99
N GLN A 23 9.20 -22.08 -0.65
CA GLN A 23 9.00 -21.70 0.73
C GLN A 23 8.72 -23.00 1.48
N PRO A 24 9.41 -23.27 2.61
CA PRO A 24 9.11 -24.45 3.41
C PRO A 24 7.62 -24.44 3.68
N THR A 25 6.94 -25.54 3.35
CA THR A 25 5.50 -25.70 3.52
C THR A 25 5.18 -25.42 4.98
N GLN A 26 4.60 -24.25 5.25
CA GLN A 26 4.20 -23.90 6.61
C GLN A 26 3.20 -24.96 7.08
N PRO A 27 3.26 -25.38 8.36
CA PRO A 27 2.27 -26.29 8.90
C PRO A 27 0.87 -25.70 8.70
N PRO A 28 -0.17 -26.54 8.51
CA PRO A 28 -1.55 -26.06 8.38
C PRO A 28 -1.92 -25.15 9.56
N TYR A 29 -2.47 -23.98 9.26
CA TYR A 29 -2.94 -23.06 10.28
C TYR A 29 -4.25 -23.60 10.87
N ASN A 30 -4.26 -23.77 12.20
CA ASN A 30 -5.42 -24.32 12.92
C ASN A 30 -6.49 -23.27 13.25
N GLY A 31 -6.22 -21.99 12.96
CA GLY A 31 -7.19 -20.91 13.17
C GLY A 31 -8.16 -20.74 12.01
N ILE A 32 -9.04 -19.74 12.14
CA ILE A 32 -10.10 -19.50 11.16
C ILE A 32 -9.52 -18.79 9.92
N PRO A 33 -9.85 -19.25 8.70
CA PRO A 33 -9.50 -18.54 7.47
C PRO A 33 -10.10 -17.13 7.42
N CYS A 34 -9.41 -16.20 6.75
CA CYS A 34 -9.95 -14.88 6.47
C CYS A 34 -10.76 -14.90 5.17
N ASP A 35 -12.08 -14.72 5.28
CA ASP A 35 -12.98 -14.55 4.15
C ASP A 35 -13.04 -13.06 3.75
N TYR A 36 -12.62 -12.77 2.52
CA TYR A 36 -12.48 -11.40 2.01
C TYR A 36 -13.59 -11.06 1.03
N GLN A 37 -14.06 -9.82 1.11
CA GLN A 37 -14.92 -9.23 0.10
C GLN A 37 -14.25 -8.00 -0.50
N PHE A 38 -14.15 -7.98 -1.82
CA PHE A 38 -13.55 -6.88 -2.57
C PHE A 38 -14.65 -6.00 -3.16
N LEU A 39 -14.57 -4.70 -2.90
CA LEU A 39 -15.46 -3.69 -3.47
C LEU A 39 -14.61 -2.72 -4.31
N ARG A 40 -14.91 -2.64 -5.60
CA ARG A 40 -14.23 -1.76 -6.55
C ARG A 40 -15.16 -0.60 -6.93
N ILE A 41 -14.64 0.62 -6.87
CA ILE A 41 -15.38 1.85 -7.16
C ILE A 41 -14.50 2.68 -8.09
N ASP A 42 -14.97 2.95 -9.30
CA ASP A 42 -14.28 3.85 -10.21
C ASP A 42 -14.67 5.29 -9.86
N ILE A 43 -13.67 6.12 -9.54
CA ILE A 43 -13.81 7.52 -9.15
C ILE A 43 -13.26 8.37 -10.30
N PRO A 44 -14.11 9.09 -11.05
CA PRO A 44 -13.64 9.97 -12.12
C PRO A 44 -12.86 11.14 -11.52
N PHE A 45 -11.65 11.40 -12.03
CA PHE A 45 -10.76 12.44 -11.51
C PHE A 45 -10.04 13.20 -12.63
N THR A 46 -10.55 14.36 -13.03
CA THR A 46 -9.94 15.15 -14.10
C THR A 46 -8.90 16.12 -13.54
N ILE A 47 -7.68 16.07 -14.05
CA ILE A 47 -6.60 17.00 -13.70
C ILE A 47 -6.20 17.78 -14.95
N GLN A 48 -6.23 19.10 -14.86
CA GLN A 48 -5.62 19.94 -15.89
C GLN A 48 -4.20 20.30 -15.43
N MET A 49 -3.20 19.74 -16.10
CA MET A 49 -1.81 20.12 -15.87
C MET A 49 -1.41 21.15 -16.90
N ASN A 50 -1.36 22.42 -16.49
CA ASN A 50 -0.82 23.44 -17.36
C ASN A 50 0.71 23.37 -17.31
N LEU A 51 1.33 22.98 -18.44
CA LEU A 51 2.79 23.01 -18.59
C LEU A 51 3.30 24.45 -18.83
N SER A 52 2.42 25.46 -18.82
CA SER A 52 2.82 26.86 -18.91
C SER A 52 3.74 27.25 -17.75
N PHE A 53 4.86 27.89 -18.08
CA PHE A 53 5.79 28.51 -17.12
C PHE A 53 5.18 29.65 -16.30
N LEU A 54 3.91 30.00 -16.55
CA LEU A 54 3.16 31.02 -15.83
C LEU A 54 2.41 30.35 -14.68
N SER A 55 2.73 30.76 -13.46
CA SER A 55 2.04 30.32 -12.24
C SER A 55 0.55 30.65 -12.30
N ASN A 56 -0.33 29.66 -12.17
CA ASN A 56 -1.75 29.89 -11.90
C ASN A 56 -1.97 29.88 -10.38
N PRO A 57 -2.13 31.04 -9.72
CA PRO A 57 -2.29 31.13 -8.27
C PRO A 57 -3.59 30.49 -7.75
N ASN A 58 -4.54 30.14 -8.63
CA ASN A 58 -5.84 29.59 -8.26
C ASN A 58 -5.93 28.07 -8.38
N MET A 59 -4.82 27.35 -8.52
CA MET A 59 -4.86 25.88 -8.50
C MET A 59 -5.21 25.38 -7.10
N GLN A 60 -6.38 24.75 -6.98
CA GLN A 60 -6.84 24.09 -5.78
C GLN A 60 -6.27 22.66 -5.69
N MET A 61 -6.04 22.22 -4.46
CA MET A 61 -5.75 20.83 -4.16
C MET A 61 -6.93 19.96 -4.59
N ALA A 62 -6.70 19.02 -5.49
CA ALA A 62 -7.70 18.03 -5.85
C ALA A 62 -7.47 16.78 -5.00
N THR A 63 -8.43 16.48 -4.11
CA THR A 63 -8.51 15.19 -3.41
C THR A 63 -9.75 14.43 -3.89
N SER A 64 -9.77 13.11 -3.75
CA SER A 64 -10.99 12.34 -4.05
C SER A 64 -12.14 12.79 -3.15
N ASP A 65 -13.35 12.90 -3.71
CA ASP A 65 -14.55 13.24 -2.95
C ASP A 65 -15.02 12.00 -2.15
N PRO A 66 -15.09 12.07 -0.81
CA PRO A 66 -15.62 10.97 0.01
C PRO A 66 -17.03 10.56 -0.38
N ASN A 67 -17.86 11.48 -0.88
CA ASN A 67 -19.22 11.14 -1.30
C ASN A 67 -19.25 10.15 -2.48
N ALA A 68 -18.16 10.04 -3.24
CA ALA A 68 -18.05 9.08 -4.34
C ALA A 68 -17.87 7.63 -3.87
N TYR A 69 -17.41 7.38 -2.63
CA TYR A 69 -17.12 6.03 -2.16
C TYR A 69 -17.70 5.69 -0.79
N VAL A 70 -17.81 6.63 0.16
CA VAL A 70 -18.29 6.38 1.54
C VAL A 70 -19.66 5.70 1.61
N PRO A 71 -20.68 6.06 0.80
CA PRO A 71 -21.96 5.37 0.82
C PRO A 71 -21.83 3.88 0.50
N HIS A 72 -21.00 3.53 -0.48
CA HIS A 72 -20.73 2.14 -0.86
C HIS A 72 -19.98 1.39 0.24
N LEU A 73 -19.03 2.05 0.93
CA LEU A 73 -18.30 1.44 2.04
C LEU A 73 -19.22 1.18 3.24
N THR A 74 -20.13 2.11 3.53
CA THR A 74 -21.05 2.02 4.67
C THR A 74 -22.06 0.89 4.49
N GLN A 75 -22.55 0.67 3.26
CA GLN A 75 -23.43 -0.45 2.94
C GLN A 75 -22.83 -1.81 3.32
N MET A 76 -21.50 -1.97 3.21
CA MET A 76 -20.83 -3.21 3.61
C MET A 76 -20.89 -3.45 5.12
N TYR A 77 -20.90 -2.39 5.94
CA TYR A 77 -21.05 -2.51 7.39
C TYR A 77 -22.44 -3.03 7.77
N ASP A 78 -23.48 -2.64 7.04
CA ASP A 78 -24.84 -3.16 7.23
C ASP A 78 -24.93 -4.67 6.92
N LEU A 79 -24.05 -5.17 6.04
CA LEU A 79 -23.93 -6.59 5.69
C LEU A 79 -23.01 -7.38 6.66
N GLY A 80 -22.48 -6.73 7.70
CA GLY A 80 -21.60 -7.34 8.70
C GLY A 80 -20.12 -7.45 8.29
N TYR A 81 -19.72 -6.74 7.23
CA TYR A 81 -18.32 -6.68 6.77
C TYR A 81 -17.58 -5.50 7.40
N ARG A 82 -16.28 -5.68 7.67
CA ARG A 82 -15.39 -4.67 8.24
C ARG A 82 -14.35 -4.25 7.23
N LEU A 83 -14.10 -2.95 7.12
CA LEU A 83 -13.01 -2.47 6.31
C LEU A 83 -11.68 -2.90 6.94
N LEU A 84 -10.81 -3.51 6.14
CA LEU A 84 -9.42 -3.79 6.50
C LEU A 84 -8.49 -2.76 5.87
N SER A 85 -8.61 -2.57 4.56
CA SER A 85 -7.77 -1.64 3.81
C SER A 85 -8.57 -0.99 2.69
N PHE A 86 -8.19 0.25 2.35
CA PHE A 86 -8.73 1.01 1.23
C PHE A 86 -7.55 1.49 0.39
N GLN A 87 -7.60 1.25 -0.91
CA GLN A 87 -6.50 1.54 -1.84
C GLN A 87 -7.01 2.36 -3.01
N LEU A 88 -6.34 3.46 -3.33
CA LEU A 88 -6.55 4.23 -4.55
C LEU A 88 -5.44 3.94 -5.55
N THR A 89 -5.81 3.36 -6.68
CA THR A 89 -4.88 3.03 -7.75
C THR A 89 -5.26 3.77 -9.03
N PRO A 90 -4.30 4.14 -9.87
CA PRO A 90 -4.62 4.63 -11.21
C PRO A 90 -5.30 3.52 -12.02
N GLY A 91 -6.57 3.70 -12.37
CA GLY A 91 -7.28 2.81 -13.29
C GLY A 91 -6.89 3.09 -14.74
N SER A 92 -6.94 4.36 -15.14
CA SER A 92 -6.41 4.81 -16.42
C SER A 92 -5.93 6.27 -16.34
N ILE A 93 -4.85 6.58 -17.04
CA ILE A 93 -4.39 7.96 -17.22
C ILE A 93 -4.30 8.22 -18.71
N GLN A 94 -5.11 9.16 -19.19
CA GLN A 94 -5.11 9.62 -20.56
C GLN A 94 -4.56 11.05 -20.60
N SER A 95 -3.37 11.22 -21.16
CA SER A 95 -2.78 12.55 -21.38
C SER A 95 -2.95 12.96 -22.83
N SER A 96 -3.34 14.23 -23.07
CA SER A 96 -3.54 14.80 -24.41
C SER A 96 -3.00 16.23 -24.49
N GLY A 97 -2.45 16.61 -25.66
CA GLY A 97 -1.96 17.96 -25.95
C GLY A 97 -0.42 18.12 -25.91
N PHE A 98 0.10 19.01 -26.77
CA PHE A 98 1.54 19.23 -26.95
C PHE A 98 2.10 20.42 -26.16
N MET A 99 1.32 21.50 -25.99
CA MET A 99 1.71 22.69 -25.19
C MET A 99 0.93 22.85 -23.87
N SER A 100 -0.26 22.26 -23.78
CA SER A 100 -1.07 22.19 -22.57
C SER A 100 -1.52 20.74 -22.41
N MET A 101 -0.95 20.03 -21.44
CA MET A 101 -1.23 18.61 -21.25
C MET A 101 -2.46 18.44 -20.35
N THR A 102 -3.61 18.15 -20.96
CA THR A 102 -4.78 17.76 -20.19
C THR A 102 -4.66 16.28 -19.87
N SER A 103 -4.67 15.94 -18.57
CA SER A 103 -4.55 14.56 -18.11
C SER A 103 -5.85 14.14 -17.41
N THR A 104 -6.64 13.33 -18.09
CA THR A 104 -7.83 12.72 -17.47
C THR A 104 -7.39 11.45 -16.76
N THR A 105 -7.62 11.38 -15.46
CA THR A 105 -7.30 10.20 -14.66
C THR A 105 -8.59 9.54 -14.18
N THR A 106 -8.74 8.25 -14.38
CA THR A 106 -9.75 7.47 -13.66
C THR A 106 -9.03 6.81 -12.49
N LEU A 107 -9.38 7.19 -11.27
CA LEU A 107 -8.91 6.50 -10.08
C LEU A 107 -9.81 5.29 -9.84
N ARG A 108 -9.21 4.16 -9.48
CA ARG A 108 -9.92 2.98 -9.02
C ARG A 108 -9.69 2.85 -7.53
N ALA A 109 -10.76 3.08 -6.77
CA ALA A 109 -10.79 2.73 -5.36
C ALA A 109 -11.07 1.24 -5.23
N GLN A 110 -10.29 0.57 -4.39
CA GLN A 110 -10.56 -0.80 -3.97
C GLN A 110 -10.59 -0.86 -2.46
N ALA A 111 -11.77 -1.16 -1.93
CA ALA A 111 -11.98 -1.42 -0.52
C ALA A 111 -11.96 -2.94 -0.29
N ILE A 112 -11.20 -3.36 0.71
CA ILE A 112 -11.01 -4.77 1.06
C ILE A 112 -11.63 -4.96 2.43
N PHE A 113 -12.64 -5.83 2.46
CA PHE A 113 -13.39 -6.13 3.66
C PHE A 113 -13.15 -7.55 4.13
N ARG A 114 -13.37 -7.77 5.42
CA ARG A 114 -13.47 -9.09 6.03
C ARG A 114 -14.80 -9.24 6.74
N LYS A 115 -15.43 -10.40 6.63
CA LYS A 115 -16.62 -10.70 7.42
C LYS A 115 -16.22 -10.93 8.88
N ASN A 116 -16.87 -10.25 9.82
CA ASN A 116 -16.61 -10.48 11.23
C ASN A 116 -16.92 -11.94 11.59
N GLU A 117 -16.06 -12.54 12.42
CA GLU A 117 -16.32 -13.86 12.97
C GLU A 117 -17.62 -13.84 13.82
N PRO A 118 -18.31 -14.98 13.96
CA PRO A 118 -19.49 -15.11 14.84
C PRO A 118 -19.17 -14.93 16.34
N LYS A 119 -17.92 -14.62 16.70
CA LYS A 119 -17.53 -14.24 18.08
C LYS A 119 -18.04 -12.86 18.48
N PHE A 120 -18.37 -11.99 17.51
CA PHE A 120 -19.00 -10.72 17.83
C PHE A 120 -20.43 -10.98 18.32
N GLN A 121 -20.79 -10.39 19.45
CA GLN A 121 -22.14 -10.54 19.99
C GLN A 121 -23.15 -10.01 18.96
N PRO A 122 -24.37 -10.57 18.87
CA PRO A 122 -25.39 -10.10 17.92
C PRO A 122 -25.68 -8.59 18.01
N ASP A 123 -25.35 -7.99 19.15
CA ASP A 123 -25.60 -6.59 19.48
C ASP A 123 -24.43 -5.65 19.07
N GLU A 124 -23.27 -6.20 18.69
CA GLU A 124 -22.09 -5.42 18.30
C GLU A 124 -22.24 -4.87 16.88
N ARG A 125 -22.90 -3.72 16.79
CA ARG A 125 -23.03 -2.92 15.58
C ARG A 125 -21.95 -1.86 15.52
N PHE A 126 -21.66 -1.41 14.30
CA PHE A 126 -20.68 -0.35 14.09
C PHE A 126 -20.98 0.39 12.79
N SER A 127 -20.42 1.58 12.65
CA SER A 127 -20.47 2.41 11.44
C SER A 127 -19.09 2.85 11.01
N LEU A 128 -18.92 3.17 9.73
CA LEU A 128 -17.69 3.75 9.19
C LEU A 128 -17.80 5.28 9.18
N GLN A 129 -16.74 5.97 9.57
CA GLN A 129 -16.58 7.41 9.44
C GLN A 129 -15.24 7.71 8.77
N VAL A 130 -15.26 8.63 7.81
CA VAL A 130 -14.05 9.08 7.11
C VAL A 130 -13.75 10.51 7.49
N ILE A 131 -12.53 10.76 7.94
CA ILE A 131 -12.05 12.09 8.35
C ILE A 131 -10.95 12.54 7.40
N LYS A 132 -11.11 13.72 6.82
CA LYS A 132 -10.10 14.36 5.97
C LYS A 132 -9.01 15.02 6.80
N SER A 133 -7.76 14.88 6.37
CA SER A 133 -6.62 15.65 6.87
C SER A 133 -5.63 15.91 5.74
N SER A 134 -4.48 16.52 6.06
CA SER A 134 -3.41 16.77 5.10
C SER A 134 -2.03 16.67 5.73
N ILE A 135 -1.07 16.11 4.98
CA ILE A 135 0.33 16.02 5.39
C ILE A 135 1.13 17.05 4.60
N GLU A 136 1.85 17.90 5.31
CA GLU A 136 2.78 18.86 4.72
C GLU A 136 4.19 18.30 4.79
N SER A 137 4.88 18.23 3.64
CA SER A 137 6.31 17.94 3.58
C SER A 137 7.11 19.25 3.61
N GLY A 138 7.97 19.38 4.63
CA GLY A 138 8.95 20.46 4.74
C GLY A 138 10.32 19.99 4.25
N THR A 139 11.07 20.87 3.59
CA THR A 139 12.49 20.65 3.29
C THR A 139 13.34 21.58 4.14
N PHE A 140 14.37 21.03 4.78
CA PHE A 140 15.45 21.81 5.37
C PHE A 140 16.69 21.72 4.48
N LEU A 141 17.17 22.87 4.01
CA LEU A 141 18.44 22.98 3.30
C LEU A 141 19.56 23.22 4.33
N THR A 142 20.49 22.27 4.44
CA THR A 142 21.71 22.41 5.25
C THR A 142 22.93 22.47 4.33
N GLY A 143 23.62 23.62 4.29
CA GLY A 143 24.94 23.80 3.65
C GLY A 143 25.00 24.73 2.42
N VAL A 144 26.22 25.15 2.08
CA VAL A 144 26.55 26.02 0.93
C VAL A 144 26.52 25.20 -0.37
N HIS A 145 25.87 25.73 -1.40
CA HIS A 145 25.62 25.10 -2.71
C HIS A 145 26.87 24.49 -3.36
N SER A 146 26.97 23.16 -3.37
CA SER A 146 27.85 22.40 -4.27
C SER A 146 26.98 21.65 -5.27
N MET A 147 27.22 21.86 -6.56
CA MET A 147 26.44 21.32 -7.69
C MET A 147 26.51 19.79 -7.86
N SER A 148 27.17 19.04 -6.96
CA SER A 148 27.31 17.59 -7.10
C SER A 148 26.60 16.74 -6.05
N HIS A 149 26.26 17.28 -4.87
CA HIS A 149 25.63 16.49 -3.81
C HIS A 149 24.80 17.38 -2.86
N THR A 150 23.54 17.66 -3.20
CA THR A 150 22.59 18.22 -2.23
C THR A 150 21.84 17.09 -1.52
N SER A 151 22.18 16.84 -0.25
CA SER A 151 21.31 16.13 0.69
C SER A 151 20.27 17.10 1.23
N SER A 152 19.13 17.25 0.56
CA SER A 152 17.96 17.86 1.20
C SER A 152 17.32 16.81 2.09
N GLN A 153 17.10 17.12 3.37
CA GLN A 153 16.28 16.30 4.25
C GLN A 153 14.84 16.79 4.17
N THR A 154 13.96 15.90 3.75
CA THR A 154 12.52 16.11 3.65
C THR A 154 11.85 15.36 4.79
N GLN A 155 11.13 16.09 5.63
CA GLN A 155 10.37 15.49 6.73
C GLN A 155 8.93 15.96 6.67
N SER A 156 7.99 15.01 6.63
CA SER A 156 6.57 15.28 6.75
C SER A 156 6.17 15.56 8.21
N GLN A 157 5.26 16.53 8.40
CA GLN A 157 4.67 16.82 9.71
C GLN A 157 3.44 15.94 9.95
N THR A 158 3.66 14.71 10.45
CA THR A 158 2.58 13.73 10.70
C THR A 158 2.01 13.76 12.12
N GLN A 159 2.52 14.64 13.01
CA GLN A 159 2.11 14.70 14.42
C GLN A 159 0.59 14.92 14.61
N HIS A 160 0.00 15.77 13.78
CA HIS A 160 -1.44 16.05 13.85
C HIS A 160 -2.30 14.80 13.52
N LEU A 161 -1.81 13.89 12.66
CA LEU A 161 -2.52 12.64 12.37
C LEU A 161 -2.59 11.77 13.62
N TYR A 162 -1.51 11.69 14.38
CA TYR A 162 -1.50 10.90 15.62
C TYR A 162 -2.38 11.52 16.70
N GLN A 163 -2.40 12.84 16.81
CA GLN A 163 -3.33 13.55 17.70
C GLN A 163 -4.77 13.21 17.32
N MET A 164 -5.11 13.26 16.03
CA MET A 164 -6.43 12.89 15.54
C MET A 164 -6.76 11.42 15.82
N ILE A 165 -5.85 10.48 15.58
CA ILE A 165 -6.04 9.06 15.90
C ILE A 165 -6.34 8.88 17.39
N ASN A 166 -5.56 9.51 18.27
CA ASN A 166 -5.77 9.43 19.72
C ASN A 166 -7.10 10.07 20.17
N ASP A 167 -7.45 11.23 19.62
CA ASP A 167 -8.70 11.93 19.97
C ASP A 167 -9.94 11.10 19.62
N TYR A 168 -9.92 10.42 18.46
CA TYR A 168 -10.99 9.50 18.05
C TYR A 168 -10.94 8.20 18.86
N ALA A 169 -9.75 7.68 19.15
CA ALA A 169 -9.57 6.49 20.00
C ALA A 169 -10.15 6.68 21.40
N CYS A 170 -9.95 7.85 22.02
CA CYS A 170 -10.51 8.19 23.32
C CYS A 170 -12.05 8.23 23.35
N ARG A 171 -12.69 8.30 22.17
CA ARG A 171 -14.16 8.22 22.01
C ARG A 171 -14.64 6.81 21.67
N GLY A 172 -13.75 5.81 21.75
CA GLY A 172 -14.02 4.43 21.37
C GLY A 172 -14.00 4.16 19.87
N CYS A 173 -13.61 5.13 19.04
CA CYS A 173 -13.44 4.88 17.61
C CYS A 173 -12.16 4.08 17.36
N ARG A 174 -12.18 3.23 16.34
CA ARG A 174 -11.05 2.39 15.98
C ARG A 174 -10.53 2.74 14.59
N LEU A 175 -9.24 2.99 14.44
CA LEU A 175 -8.62 3.23 13.14
C LEU A 175 -8.66 1.93 12.31
N ARG A 176 -8.99 2.05 11.02
CA ARG A 176 -8.94 0.94 10.05
C ARG A 176 -7.81 1.09 9.06
N CYS A 177 -7.75 2.22 8.37
CA CYS A 177 -6.67 2.50 7.43
C CYS A 177 -6.52 4.00 7.21
N ILE A 178 -5.42 4.39 6.58
CA ILE A 178 -5.14 5.77 6.17
C ILE A 178 -4.75 5.74 4.70
N GLU A 179 -5.45 6.52 3.87
CA GLU A 179 -5.18 6.56 2.44
C GLU A 179 -4.87 7.98 1.96
N ILE A 180 -3.86 8.11 1.10
CA ILE A 180 -3.57 9.36 0.41
C ILE A 180 -4.56 9.55 -0.73
N THR A 181 -5.30 10.65 -0.70
CA THR A 181 -6.42 10.92 -1.61
C THR A 181 -6.18 12.06 -2.58
N GLY A 182 -5.05 12.76 -2.45
CA GLY A 182 -4.60 13.76 -3.43
C GLY A 182 -3.23 14.34 -3.09
N CYS A 183 -2.67 15.12 -4.01
CA CYS A 183 -1.47 15.90 -3.73
C CYS A 183 -1.52 17.28 -4.39
N TYR A 184 -0.93 18.24 -3.70
CA TYR A 184 -0.84 19.63 -4.10
C TYR A 184 0.58 20.12 -3.88
N ARG A 185 1.12 20.81 -4.89
CA ARG A 185 2.40 21.51 -4.78
C ARG A 185 2.11 23.01 -4.61
N PRO A 186 2.38 23.60 -3.43
CA PRO A 186 2.24 25.04 -3.26
C PRO A 186 3.25 25.77 -4.17
N PRO A 187 2.91 26.98 -4.65
CA PRO A 187 3.84 27.83 -5.38
C PRO A 187 4.85 28.42 -4.40
N GLN A 188 5.88 27.65 -4.05
CA GLN A 188 7.01 28.15 -3.27
C GLN A 188 8.32 27.79 -3.98
N ASP A 189 9.14 28.83 -4.12
CA ASP A 189 10.45 28.96 -4.75
C ASP A 189 10.53 29.02 -6.29
N LEU A 190 11.14 30.13 -6.73
CA LEU A 190 11.37 30.70 -8.07
C LEU A 190 12.04 29.81 -9.13
N ASN A 191 12.19 28.52 -8.91
CA ASN A 191 12.94 27.65 -9.83
C ASN A 191 12.06 26.60 -10.53
N MET A 192 11.76 26.96 -11.78
CA MET A 192 11.43 26.14 -12.95
C MET A 192 10.01 25.61 -13.20
N TYR A 193 9.11 25.46 -12.21
CA TYR A 193 7.75 24.94 -12.51
C TYR A 193 6.67 25.56 -11.61
N GLY A 194 5.55 25.99 -12.23
CA GLY A 194 4.39 26.55 -11.53
C GLY A 194 3.66 25.53 -10.61
N PRO A 195 2.59 25.94 -9.91
CA PRO A 195 1.81 25.03 -9.06
C PRO A 195 1.30 23.83 -9.87
N GLN A 196 1.33 22.65 -9.26
CA GLN A 196 0.88 21.40 -9.87
C GLN A 196 -0.01 20.65 -8.89
N THR A 197 -1.17 20.21 -9.37
CA THR A 197 -2.07 19.31 -8.68
C THR A 197 -1.94 17.98 -9.40
N MET A 198 -1.67 16.89 -8.69
CA MET A 198 -1.67 15.56 -9.29
C MET A 198 -2.60 14.64 -8.51
N GLY A 199 -3.23 13.72 -9.23
CA GLY A 199 -4.04 12.66 -8.65
C GLY A 199 -3.15 11.60 -7.99
N VAL A 200 -3.78 10.84 -7.10
CA VAL A 200 -3.14 9.70 -6.43
C VAL A 200 -2.60 8.73 -7.49
N GLY A 201 -1.37 8.24 -7.29
CA GLY A 201 -0.70 7.31 -8.21
C GLY A 201 -0.16 7.90 -9.52
N SER A 202 -0.34 9.20 -9.80
CA SER A 202 0.36 9.87 -10.92
C SER A 202 1.89 9.86 -10.73
N GLY A 203 2.37 9.81 -9.49
CA GLY A 203 3.79 9.55 -9.17
C GLY A 203 4.29 8.18 -9.64
N MET A 204 3.43 7.14 -9.62
CA MET A 204 3.75 5.82 -10.19
C MET A 204 3.71 5.84 -11.71
N ALA A 205 2.81 6.63 -12.29
CA ALA A 205 2.61 6.66 -13.73
C ALA A 205 3.75 7.30 -14.52
N TYR A 206 4.38 8.32 -13.94
CA TYR A 206 5.47 9.03 -14.59
C TYR A 206 6.86 8.52 -14.23
N GLY A 207 6.99 7.43 -13.46
CA GLY A 207 8.29 6.79 -13.19
C GLY A 207 9.38 7.77 -12.74
N GLN A 208 9.00 8.80 -11.98
CA GLN A 208 9.86 9.97 -11.81
C GLN A 208 10.64 9.90 -10.51
N GLY A 209 11.83 9.31 -10.60
CA GLY A 209 12.94 9.56 -9.68
C GLY A 209 13.42 11.01 -9.64
N HIS A 210 12.75 11.98 -10.29
CA HIS A 210 13.27 13.34 -10.46
C HIS A 210 12.28 14.50 -10.23
N LEU A 211 11.00 14.28 -9.91
CA LEU A 211 10.06 15.39 -9.59
C LEU A 211 9.56 15.37 -8.14
N HIS A 212 10.31 14.82 -7.19
CA HIS A 212 10.03 15.04 -5.76
C HIS A 212 10.32 16.51 -5.42
N SER A 213 9.28 17.34 -5.56
CA SER A 213 9.30 18.75 -5.13
C SER A 213 9.54 18.81 -3.62
N ARG A 214 10.40 19.75 -3.22
CA ARG A 214 10.82 20.06 -1.85
C ARG A 214 9.69 20.55 -0.92
N SER A 215 8.49 20.79 -1.46
CA SER A 215 7.30 21.07 -0.67
C SER A 215 6.08 20.54 -1.40
N ARG A 216 5.32 19.68 -0.71
CA ARG A 216 4.04 19.12 -1.16
C ARG A 216 3.10 18.99 0.03
N ILE A 217 1.81 19.17 -0.24
CA ILE A 217 0.73 18.89 0.68
C ILE A 217 -0.01 17.67 0.13
N TYR A 218 -0.07 16.59 0.90
CA TYR A 218 -0.80 15.37 0.56
C TYR A 218 -2.13 15.36 1.30
N GLY A 219 -3.23 15.08 0.59
CA GLY A 219 -4.54 14.92 1.20
C GLY A 219 -4.65 13.50 1.70
N VAL A 220 -5.16 13.31 2.90
CA VAL A 220 -5.33 11.99 3.48
C VAL A 220 -6.72 11.82 4.04
N ASP A 221 -7.28 10.63 3.84
CA ASP A 221 -8.54 10.23 4.41
C ASP A 221 -8.26 9.13 5.46
N LEU A 222 -8.66 9.38 6.71
CA LEU A 222 -8.55 8.44 7.83
C LEU A 222 -9.88 7.72 8.00
N PHE A 223 -9.84 6.39 7.99
CA PHE A 223 -11.02 5.56 8.10
C PHE A 223 -11.16 5.07 9.54
N PHE A 224 -12.19 5.56 10.23
CA PHE A 224 -12.53 5.16 11.58
C PHE A 224 -13.78 4.31 11.62
N GLU A 225 -13.74 3.33 12.49
CA GLU A 225 -14.85 2.49 12.85
C GLU A 225 -15.43 2.96 14.19
N ILE A 226 -16.71 3.24 14.21
CA ILE A 226 -17.42 3.70 15.41
C ILE A 226 -18.28 2.55 15.93
N PRO A 227 -18.04 2.05 17.15
CA PRO A 227 -18.91 1.08 17.79
C PRO A 227 -20.26 1.72 18.16
N GLN A 228 -21.34 0.98 17.93
CA GLN A 228 -22.73 1.40 18.20
C GLN A 228 -23.31 0.65 19.43
N HIS A 229 -22.50 -0.16 20.10
CA HIS A 229 -22.88 -0.93 21.29
C HIS A 229 -22.39 -0.26 22.57
N PRO A 230 -23.02 -0.52 23.73
CA PRO A 230 -22.58 0.04 25.01
C PRO A 230 -21.20 -0.49 25.42
N SER A 231 -20.38 0.37 26.02
CA SER A 231 -19.07 0.03 26.57
C SER A 231 -18.08 -0.60 25.57
N PRO A 232 -17.73 0.10 24.48
CA PRO A 232 -16.76 -0.41 23.53
C PRO A 232 -15.37 -0.58 24.15
N GLU A 233 -14.62 -1.59 23.69
CA GLU A 233 -13.20 -1.71 24.00
C GLU A 233 -12.44 -0.48 23.47
N LEU A 234 -11.64 0.12 24.33
CA LEU A 234 -10.78 1.24 23.96
C LEU A 234 -9.43 0.72 23.48
N TYR A 235 -8.80 1.46 22.56
CA TYR A 235 -7.52 1.08 21.96
C TYR A 235 -6.50 2.19 22.15
N GLN A 236 -5.26 1.79 22.41
CA GLN A 236 -4.10 2.66 22.39
C GLN A 236 -3.29 2.40 21.12
N TYR A 237 -2.75 3.46 20.53
CA TYR A 237 -2.00 3.40 19.29
C TYR A 237 -0.53 3.74 19.52
N GLN A 238 0.33 3.07 18.76
CA GLN A 238 1.75 3.37 18.68
C GLN A 238 2.17 3.49 17.22
N ALA A 239 2.78 4.62 16.89
CA ALA A 239 3.30 4.87 15.57
C ALA A 239 4.82 4.79 15.57
N VAL A 240 5.35 4.02 14.63
CA VAL A 240 6.77 3.69 14.54
C VAL A 240 7.28 4.16 13.18
N PRO A 241 7.94 5.33 13.11
CA PRO A 241 8.51 5.81 11.87
C PRO A 241 9.75 4.98 11.49
N LEU A 242 9.83 4.61 10.22
CA LEU A 242 10.90 3.83 9.61
C LEU A 242 11.34 4.49 8.29
N LYS A 243 12.55 4.13 7.88
CA LYS A 243 13.10 4.50 6.57
C LYS A 243 13.08 3.28 5.66
N PHE A 244 12.46 3.44 4.50
CA PHE A 244 12.50 2.47 3.41
C PHE A 244 13.45 3.00 2.34
N THR A 245 14.44 2.20 1.96
CA THR A 245 15.42 2.58 0.94
C THR A 245 15.11 1.83 -0.35
N ALA A 246 14.91 2.57 -1.43
CA ALA A 246 14.80 2.03 -2.78
C ALA A 246 15.95 2.54 -3.63
N GLN A 247 16.71 1.62 -4.23
CA GLN A 247 17.81 1.92 -5.11
C GLN A 247 17.50 1.40 -6.52
N LEU A 248 17.43 2.31 -7.48
CA LEU A 248 17.36 1.99 -8.91
C LEU A 248 18.75 2.10 -9.53
N ASN A 249 19.23 1.00 -10.10
CA ASN A 249 20.38 0.99 -10.98
C ASN A 249 19.90 0.88 -12.42
N VAL A 250 20.30 1.85 -13.25
CA VAL A 250 20.04 1.85 -14.70
C VAL A 250 21.35 1.70 -15.44
N SER A 251 21.43 0.73 -16.33
CA SER A 251 22.53 0.58 -17.27
C SER A 251 22.02 0.62 -18.72
N MET A 252 22.69 1.37 -19.57
CA MET A 252 22.38 1.41 -21.00
C MET A 252 23.07 0.24 -21.69
N GLY A 253 22.30 -0.78 -22.06
CA GLY A 253 22.73 -1.80 -23.02
C GLY A 253 22.55 -1.31 -24.47
N PHE A 254 23.10 -2.05 -25.44
CA PHE A 254 22.81 -1.83 -26.86
C PHE A 254 21.31 -2.04 -27.14
N GLY A 255 20.52 -0.97 -27.06
CA GLY A 255 19.13 -0.91 -27.53
C GLY A 255 18.05 -0.73 -26.46
N THR A 256 18.28 -1.10 -25.19
CA THR A 256 17.31 -0.92 -24.10
C THR A 256 17.96 -0.65 -22.74
N PRO A 257 17.42 0.28 -21.93
CA PRO A 257 17.86 0.47 -20.55
C PRO A 257 17.50 -0.76 -19.71
N ASN A 258 18.48 -1.32 -19.02
CA ASN A 258 18.27 -2.34 -18.01
C ASN A 258 18.06 -1.66 -16.65
N GLN A 259 16.94 -1.93 -15.99
CA GLN A 259 16.55 -1.35 -14.71
C GLN A 259 16.55 -2.44 -13.64
N ASN A 260 17.29 -2.23 -12.56
CA ASN A 260 17.31 -3.12 -11.41
C ASN A 260 17.01 -2.35 -10.13
N TRP A 261 15.99 -2.79 -9.40
CA TRP A 261 15.59 -2.21 -8.12
C TRP A 261 16.10 -3.06 -6.95
N GLY A 262 16.81 -2.44 -6.01
CA GLY A 262 17.06 -2.97 -4.68
C GLY A 262 16.15 -2.28 -3.68
N LEU A 263 15.32 -3.04 -2.98
CA LEU A 263 14.46 -2.53 -1.90
C LEU A 263 14.95 -3.01 -0.55
N GLN A 264 15.02 -2.11 0.43
CA GLN A 264 15.46 -2.41 1.79
C GLN A 264 14.52 -1.78 2.82
N LEU A 265 13.96 -2.63 3.68
CA LEU A 265 13.19 -2.26 4.87
C LEU A 265 13.31 -3.38 5.89
N ASP A 266 13.73 -3.07 7.11
CA ASP A 266 13.68 -4.02 8.22
C ASP A 266 12.26 -4.08 8.80
N TRP A 267 11.33 -4.61 8.00
CA TRP A 267 9.95 -4.78 8.43
C TRP A 267 9.82 -5.87 9.48
N GLN A 268 10.64 -6.93 9.40
CA GLN A 268 10.54 -8.09 10.27
C GLN A 268 10.99 -7.77 11.69
N GLY A 269 12.09 -7.03 11.88
CA GLY A 269 12.54 -6.59 13.19
C GLY A 269 11.48 -5.77 13.92
N VAL A 270 10.84 -4.84 13.19
CA VAL A 270 9.79 -3.98 13.75
C VAL A 270 8.51 -4.77 14.03
N MET A 271 8.04 -5.61 13.11
CA MET A 271 6.86 -6.44 13.37
C MET A 271 7.08 -7.38 14.56
N ASN A 272 8.25 -8.03 14.67
CA ASN A 272 8.55 -8.93 15.79
C ASN A 272 8.55 -8.21 17.14
N GLN A 273 9.08 -6.97 17.20
CA GLN A 273 9.11 -6.18 18.42
C GLN A 273 7.70 -5.91 18.97
N TYR A 274 6.75 -5.56 18.10
CA TYR A 274 5.40 -5.15 18.53
C TYR A 274 4.42 -6.33 18.58
N LEU A 275 4.37 -7.16 17.55
CA LEU A 275 3.48 -8.33 17.53
C LEU A 275 3.84 -9.33 18.64
N GLY A 276 5.15 -9.47 18.92
CA GLY A 276 5.66 -10.28 20.03
C GLY A 276 5.35 -9.74 21.43
N THR A 277 4.82 -8.53 21.55
CA THR A 277 4.40 -7.92 22.83
C THR A 277 2.88 -7.64 22.87
N GLY A 278 2.11 -8.37 22.05
CA GLY A 278 0.65 -8.35 22.05
C GLY A 278 0.02 -7.18 21.30
N TRP A 279 0.81 -6.36 20.61
CA TRP A 279 0.28 -5.33 19.71
C TRP A 279 -0.19 -5.94 18.40
N ARG A 280 -1.15 -5.27 17.74
CA ARG A 280 -1.68 -5.64 16.43
C ARG A 280 -1.27 -4.58 15.41
N LEU A 281 -0.79 -4.97 14.24
CA LEU A 281 -0.53 -4.04 13.16
C LEU A 281 -1.86 -3.66 12.48
N ILE A 282 -2.06 -2.38 12.21
CA ILE A 282 -3.29 -1.84 11.60
C ILE A 282 -3.02 -1.13 10.29
N GLU A 283 -1.89 -0.44 10.17
CA GLU A 283 -1.55 0.27 8.94
C GLU A 283 -0.03 0.33 8.76
N VAL A 284 0.41 0.31 7.49
CA VAL A 284 1.77 0.66 7.08
C VAL A 284 1.65 1.81 6.10
N PHE A 285 1.79 3.02 6.63
CA PHE A 285 1.49 4.25 5.92
C PHE A 285 2.76 4.87 5.33
N ASN A 286 2.78 5.09 4.01
CA ASN A 286 3.82 5.86 3.34
C ASN A 286 3.42 7.33 3.33
N ASP A 287 4.13 8.20 4.04
CA ASP A 287 3.78 9.63 4.12
C ASP A 287 4.21 10.44 2.88
N MET A 288 4.80 9.75 1.89
CA MET A 288 5.26 10.27 0.61
C MET A 288 6.35 11.35 0.70
N SER A 289 6.95 11.56 1.89
CA SER A 289 8.21 12.29 1.99
C SER A 289 9.38 11.38 1.69
N SER A 290 10.27 11.90 0.86
CA SER A 290 11.37 11.14 0.30
C SER A 290 12.63 11.99 0.19
N ASP A 291 13.77 11.41 0.51
CA ASP A 291 15.06 11.97 0.15
C ASP A 291 15.61 11.19 -1.04
N THR A 292 15.72 11.85 -2.19
CA THR A 292 16.25 11.23 -3.41
C THR A 292 17.63 11.79 -3.74
N SER A 293 18.56 10.88 -4.00
CA SER A 293 19.89 11.18 -4.51
C SER A 293 20.09 10.44 -5.83
N SER A 294 20.68 11.10 -6.81
CA SER A 294 20.97 10.51 -8.12
C SER A 294 22.39 10.84 -8.53
N GLY A 295 23.09 9.86 -9.10
CA GLY A 295 24.47 10.01 -9.55
C GLY A 295 24.74 9.20 -10.80
N MET A 296 25.67 9.68 -11.62
CA MET A 296 26.20 8.94 -12.75
C MET A 296 27.29 8.00 -12.24
N THR A 297 27.13 6.69 -12.47
CA THR A 297 28.06 5.66 -11.99
C THR A 297 29.08 5.26 -13.05
N GLY A 298 28.92 5.74 -14.29
CA GLY A 298 29.76 5.43 -15.44
C GLY A 298 29.18 5.96 -16.76
N PHE A 299 29.84 5.70 -17.89
CA PHE A 299 29.34 6.10 -19.21
C PHE A 299 28.05 5.32 -19.53
N GLY A 300 26.91 6.02 -19.55
CA GLY A 300 25.62 5.40 -19.81
C GLY A 300 25.04 4.59 -18.63
N SER A 301 25.53 4.78 -17.40
CA SER A 301 24.93 4.17 -16.20
C SER A 301 24.62 5.21 -15.12
N SER A 302 23.45 5.08 -14.51
CA SER A 302 22.99 5.97 -13.44
C SER A 302 22.43 5.16 -12.29
N SER A 303 22.65 5.62 -11.07
CA SER A 303 22.01 5.10 -9.87
C SER A 303 21.15 6.21 -9.26
N THR A 304 19.94 5.86 -8.84
CA THR A 304 19.06 6.72 -8.05
C THR A 304 18.71 6.00 -6.76
N THR A 305 18.97 6.61 -5.62
CA THR A 305 18.59 6.10 -4.31
C THR A 305 17.56 7.03 -3.71
N SER A 306 16.38 6.50 -3.40
CA SER A 306 15.30 7.18 -2.71
C SER A 306 15.08 6.57 -1.33
N VAL A 307 15.06 7.41 -0.31
CA VAL A 307 14.72 7.00 1.06
C VAL A 307 13.34 7.56 1.39
N LEU A 308 12.34 6.68 1.50
CA LEU A 308 10.96 7.03 1.86
C LEU A 308 10.74 6.93 3.37
N ASN A 309 9.88 7.79 3.89
CA ASN A 309 9.36 7.68 5.25
C ASN A 309 8.11 6.79 5.25
N ILE A 310 8.16 5.76 6.09
CA ILE A 310 7.05 4.84 6.32
C ILE A 310 6.73 4.83 7.81
N ILE A 311 5.47 4.73 8.16
CA ILE A 311 4.99 4.67 9.53
C ILE A 311 4.23 3.37 9.71
N PHE A 312 4.71 2.53 10.64
CA PHE A 312 3.95 1.38 11.09
C PHE A 312 3.05 1.83 12.24
N ILE A 313 1.74 1.58 12.14
CA ILE A 313 0.77 1.94 13.16
C ILE A 313 0.25 0.66 13.79
N PHE A 314 0.57 0.51 15.07
CA PHE A 314 0.11 -0.59 15.89
C PHE A 314 -1.00 -0.13 16.84
N GLU A 315 -1.90 -1.04 17.17
CA GLU A 315 -2.90 -0.86 18.23
C GLU A 315 -2.76 -1.93 19.30
N LYS A 316 -3.20 -1.60 20.52
CA LYS A 316 -3.36 -2.56 21.61
C LYS A 316 -4.61 -2.21 22.41
N SER A 317 -5.33 -3.22 22.86
CA SER A 317 -6.53 -2.99 23.67
C SER A 317 -6.13 -2.41 25.02
N GLN A 318 -6.86 -1.39 25.49
CA GLN A 318 -6.50 -0.67 26.71
C GLN A 318 -6.54 -1.60 27.93
N SER A 319 -7.47 -2.55 27.95
CA SER A 319 -7.56 -3.58 28.98
C SER A 319 -6.33 -4.50 29.08
N ARG A 320 -5.52 -4.58 28.01
CA ARG A 320 -4.36 -5.47 27.90
C ARG A 320 -3.04 -4.72 27.72
N LEU A 321 -2.99 -3.42 27.98
CA LEU A 321 -1.79 -2.63 27.70
C LEU A 321 -0.52 -3.21 28.35
N ASN A 322 -0.66 -3.70 29.58
CA ASN A 322 0.42 -4.30 30.37
C ASN A 322 0.64 -5.81 30.12
N ASP A 323 -0.18 -6.45 29.30
CA ASP A 323 -0.05 -7.86 28.94
C ASP A 323 0.85 -8.00 27.70
N ASN A 324 2.06 -8.52 27.88
CA ASN A 324 3.03 -8.69 26.81
C ASN A 324 2.94 -10.06 26.13
N THR A 325 1.87 -10.82 26.35
CA THR A 325 1.69 -12.12 25.68
C THR A 325 1.65 -11.94 24.16
N PRO A 326 2.49 -12.66 23.39
CA PRO A 326 2.42 -12.64 21.94
C PRO A 326 1.05 -13.13 21.45
N MET A 327 0.37 -12.30 20.66
CA MET A 327 -0.97 -12.60 20.16
C MET A 327 -1.03 -12.75 18.64
N TYR A 328 -0.06 -12.16 17.93
CA TYR A 328 -0.06 -12.07 16.49
C TYR A 328 1.31 -12.45 15.93
N GLU A 329 1.31 -12.98 14.73
CA GLU A 329 2.50 -13.10 13.89
C GLU A 329 2.27 -12.40 12.55
N GLY A 330 3.35 -12.01 11.90
CA GLY A 330 3.34 -11.14 10.72
C GLY A 330 4.10 -11.73 9.54
N THR A 331 3.67 -11.39 8.33
CA THR A 331 4.40 -11.70 7.11
C THR A 331 4.19 -10.63 6.05
N MET A 332 5.07 -10.61 5.05
CA MET A 332 5.01 -9.70 3.91
C MET A 332 5.16 -10.49 2.61
N VAL A 333 4.31 -10.17 1.65
CA VAL A 333 4.32 -10.77 0.31
C VAL A 333 4.63 -9.69 -0.72
N GLU A 334 5.58 -9.99 -1.58
CA GLU A 334 5.87 -9.16 -2.75
C GLU A 334 4.87 -9.46 -3.86
N TYR A 335 4.25 -8.41 -4.41
CA TYR A 335 3.33 -8.48 -5.54
C TYR A 335 3.82 -7.61 -6.69
N GLN A 336 3.83 -8.19 -7.88
CA GLN A 336 4.21 -7.52 -9.12
C GLN A 336 2.95 -7.18 -9.91
N ALA A 337 2.49 -5.94 -9.79
CA ALA A 337 1.31 -5.45 -10.49
C ALA A 337 1.65 -5.17 -11.97
N PRO A 338 1.06 -5.90 -12.92
CA PRO A 338 1.29 -5.63 -14.33
C PRO A 338 0.63 -4.31 -14.75
N GLY A 339 1.25 -3.62 -15.69
CA GLY A 339 0.72 -2.40 -16.28
C GLY A 339 1.14 -2.24 -17.73
N SER A 340 0.52 -1.30 -18.41
CA SER A 340 0.85 -0.98 -19.80
C SER A 340 0.72 0.51 -20.08
N VAL A 341 1.55 0.98 -21.00
CA VAL A 341 1.47 2.30 -21.62
C VAL A 341 1.28 2.08 -23.10
N SER A 342 0.25 2.71 -23.66
CA SER A 342 -0.04 2.71 -25.09
C SER A 342 0.10 4.13 -25.61
N ALA A 343 0.76 4.28 -26.75
CA ALA A 343 0.88 5.56 -27.44
C ALA A 343 -0.07 5.58 -28.65
N GLY A 344 -1.00 6.53 -28.63
CA GLY A 344 -1.86 6.90 -29.76
C GLY A 344 -1.45 8.26 -30.33
N ILE A 345 -2.06 8.64 -31.46
CA ILE A 345 -1.82 9.94 -32.09
C ILE A 345 -2.31 11.05 -31.15
N GLY A 346 -1.37 11.77 -30.52
CA GLY A 346 -1.66 12.89 -29.61
C GLY A 346 -2.19 12.48 -28.23
N THR A 347 -2.24 11.17 -27.93
CA THR A 347 -2.72 10.65 -26.63
C THR A 347 -1.86 9.51 -26.13
N SER A 348 -1.53 9.48 -24.84
CA SER A 348 -0.95 8.32 -24.18
C SER A 348 -1.90 7.79 -23.12
N THR A 349 -2.14 6.47 -23.11
CA THR A 349 -2.97 5.82 -22.10
C THR A 349 -2.12 4.86 -21.28
N MET A 350 -2.08 5.08 -19.98
CA MET A 350 -1.49 4.17 -19.01
C MET A 350 -2.57 3.44 -18.22
N VAL A 351 -2.36 2.13 -17.99
CA VAL A 351 -3.23 1.27 -17.17
C VAL A 351 -2.35 0.47 -16.21
N ILE A 352 -2.71 0.41 -14.94
CA ILE A 352 -2.15 -0.53 -13.96
C ILE A 352 -3.25 -1.52 -13.59
N ASP A 353 -2.94 -2.81 -13.70
CA ASP A 353 -3.84 -3.87 -13.28
C ASP A 353 -3.50 -4.34 -11.87
N THR A 354 -4.43 -4.12 -10.95
CA THR A 354 -4.30 -4.41 -9.52
C THR A 354 -5.10 -5.66 -9.14
N ASN A 355 -4.88 -6.75 -9.88
CA ASN A 355 -5.57 -8.02 -9.67
C ASN A 355 -4.89 -8.88 -8.59
N TRP A 356 -4.81 -8.34 -7.37
CA TRP A 356 -4.21 -9.00 -6.22
C TRP A 356 -5.18 -9.90 -5.44
N ASP A 357 -6.46 -9.92 -5.80
CA ASP A 357 -7.52 -10.64 -5.07
C ASP A 357 -7.17 -12.10 -4.83
N ASN A 358 -6.58 -12.77 -5.84
CA ASN A 358 -6.16 -14.17 -5.73
C ASN A 358 -5.03 -14.35 -4.71
N VAL A 359 -4.07 -13.43 -4.65
CA VAL A 359 -2.97 -13.48 -3.68
C VAL A 359 -3.52 -13.30 -2.27
N ILE A 360 -4.39 -12.30 -2.08
CA ILE A 360 -5.03 -12.01 -0.79
C ILE A 360 -5.92 -13.17 -0.36
N GLY A 361 -6.74 -13.73 -1.26
CA GLY A 361 -7.58 -14.89 -0.99
C GLY A 361 -6.79 -16.13 -0.60
N ASN A 362 -5.68 -16.41 -1.30
CA ASN A 362 -4.78 -17.52 -0.96
C ASN A 362 -4.12 -17.35 0.41
N MET A 363 -3.73 -16.13 0.77
CA MET A 363 -3.22 -15.79 2.10
C MET A 363 -4.34 -15.95 3.16
N GLY A 364 -5.56 -15.48 2.85
CA GLY A 364 -6.74 -15.63 3.71
C GLY A 364 -7.10 -17.07 4.03
N ASN A 365 -7.02 -17.95 3.04
CA ASN A 365 -7.21 -19.39 3.21
C ASN A 365 -6.21 -20.02 4.20
N GLN A 366 -5.05 -19.39 4.39
CA GLN A 366 -4.02 -19.78 5.35
C GLN A 366 -4.13 -19.01 6.69
N GLY A 367 -5.24 -18.28 6.88
CA GLY A 367 -5.52 -17.49 8.08
C GLY A 367 -4.85 -16.13 8.14
N TRP A 368 -4.10 -15.73 7.11
CA TRP A 368 -3.45 -14.42 7.05
C TRP A 368 -4.46 -13.34 6.73
N GLU A 369 -4.61 -12.39 7.65
CA GLU A 369 -5.40 -11.17 7.54
C GLU A 369 -4.56 -10.07 6.90
N LEU A 370 -5.06 -9.45 5.83
CA LEU A 370 -4.44 -8.31 5.17
C LEU A 370 -4.51 -7.08 6.08
N ILE A 371 -3.38 -6.40 6.20
CA ILE A 371 -3.27 -5.10 6.85
C ILE A 371 -3.39 -4.01 5.80
N THR A 372 -2.47 -4.01 4.85
CA THR A 372 -2.37 -2.95 3.85
C THR A 372 -1.57 -3.41 2.65
N ILE A 373 -1.73 -2.68 1.55
CA ILE A 373 -0.94 -2.84 0.33
C ILE A 373 -0.08 -1.60 0.19
N LEU A 374 1.19 -1.74 0.52
CA LEU A 374 2.16 -0.66 0.42
C LEU A 374 2.65 -0.55 -1.02
N GLN A 375 2.35 0.59 -1.66
CA GLN A 375 2.93 0.96 -2.94
C GLN A 375 4.40 1.30 -2.76
N THR A 376 5.27 0.68 -3.58
CA THR A 376 6.71 1.00 -3.60
C THR A 376 7.05 1.85 -4.84
N PRO A 377 8.17 2.58 -4.84
CA PRO A 377 8.62 3.32 -6.01
C PRO A 377 9.21 2.40 -7.10
N ALA A 378 9.36 1.09 -6.82
CA ALA A 378 10.00 0.17 -7.75
C ALA A 378 9.07 -0.20 -8.90
N THR A 379 9.22 0.51 -10.01
CA THR A 379 8.56 0.21 -11.28
C THR A 379 9.61 -0.12 -12.34
N THR A 380 9.43 -1.24 -13.04
CA THR A 380 10.23 -1.59 -14.21
C THR A 380 9.44 -1.33 -15.48
N THR A 381 10.08 -0.76 -16.49
CA THR A 381 9.46 -0.45 -17.77
C THR A 381 10.21 -1.11 -18.91
N LYS A 382 9.50 -1.84 -19.77
CA LYS A 382 10.05 -2.45 -20.99
C LYS A 382 9.42 -1.80 -22.20
N MET A 383 10.23 -1.09 -22.99
CA MET A 383 9.80 -0.39 -24.19
C MET A 383 9.44 -1.38 -25.31
N GLN A 384 8.41 -1.04 -26.08
CA GLN A 384 7.92 -1.76 -27.25
C GLN A 384 7.64 -0.75 -28.39
N PHE A 385 7.51 -1.22 -29.63
CA PHE A 385 7.44 -0.36 -30.82
C PHE A 385 6.30 0.69 -30.79
N MET A 386 5.20 0.46 -30.05
CA MET A 386 4.07 1.40 -29.90
C MET A 386 3.58 1.55 -28.45
N GLY A 387 4.43 1.24 -27.47
CA GLY A 387 4.04 1.29 -26.06
C GLY A 387 5.12 0.80 -25.13
N ALA A 388 4.76 0.56 -23.88
CA ALA A 388 5.64 -0.06 -22.90
C ALA A 388 4.82 -0.98 -21.99
N SER A 389 5.40 -2.11 -21.60
CA SER A 389 4.87 -2.89 -20.47
C SER A 389 5.52 -2.38 -19.19
N MET A 390 4.72 -2.21 -18.14
CA MET A 390 5.19 -1.80 -16.83
C MET A 390 4.95 -2.90 -15.81
N THR A 391 5.80 -2.97 -14.80
CA THR A 391 5.56 -3.84 -13.64
C THR A 391 5.93 -3.05 -12.40
N SER A 392 4.92 -2.80 -11.55
CA SER A 392 5.08 -2.06 -10.31
C SER A 392 5.13 -3.04 -9.14
N LEU A 393 6.15 -2.88 -8.30
CA LEU A 393 6.33 -3.69 -7.12
C LEU A 393 5.53 -3.13 -5.95
N MET A 394 4.80 -3.99 -5.27
CA MET A 394 3.99 -3.67 -4.11
C MET A 394 4.29 -4.67 -3.01
N TRP A 395 4.21 -4.22 -1.76
CA TRP A 395 4.36 -5.09 -0.59
C TRP A 395 3.04 -5.20 0.15
N MET A 396 2.56 -6.42 0.31
CA MET A 396 1.34 -6.72 1.04
C MET A 396 1.71 -7.19 2.43
N PHE A 397 1.29 -6.45 3.44
CA PHE A 397 1.50 -6.82 4.84
C PHE A 397 0.31 -7.63 5.34
N PHE A 398 0.61 -8.76 5.96
CA PHE A 398 -0.37 -9.63 6.57
C PHE A 398 -0.02 -9.92 8.03
N GLN A 399 -1.04 -10.21 8.83
CA GLN A 399 -0.87 -10.74 10.18
C GLN A 399 -1.89 -11.85 10.43
N ARG A 400 -1.66 -12.70 11.42
CA ARG A 400 -2.68 -13.61 11.94
C ARG A 400 -2.52 -13.83 13.43
N GLN A 401 -3.56 -14.33 14.08
CA GLN A 401 -3.49 -14.66 15.50
C GLN A 401 -2.65 -15.93 15.72
N ILE A 402 -1.88 -15.94 16.79
CA ILE A 402 -1.17 -17.16 17.22
C ILE A 402 -2.19 -18.07 17.89
N VAL A 403 -2.47 -19.20 17.26
CA VAL A 403 -3.32 -20.25 17.84
C VAL A 403 -2.40 -21.23 18.54
N SER A 404 -2.34 -21.15 19.87
CA SER A 404 -1.75 -22.23 20.66
C SER A 404 -2.51 -23.50 20.35
N ALA A 405 -1.84 -24.50 19.81
CA ALA A 405 -2.42 -25.84 19.69
C ALA A 405 -2.85 -26.25 21.10
N SER A 406 -4.16 -26.22 21.38
CA SER A 406 -4.67 -26.91 22.55
C SER A 406 -4.19 -28.34 22.40
N LEU A 407 -3.33 -28.80 23.32
CA LEU A 407 -3.01 -30.22 23.43
C LEU A 407 -4.34 -30.97 23.31
N PRO A 408 -4.46 -31.99 22.42
CA PRO A 408 -5.64 -32.82 22.43
C PRO A 408 -5.86 -33.25 23.89
N PRO A 409 -7.09 -33.20 24.43
CA PRO A 409 -7.33 -33.65 25.79
C PRO A 409 -6.72 -35.05 25.88
N LEU A 410 -5.71 -35.20 26.72
CA LEU A 410 -5.14 -36.51 27.04
C LEU A 410 -6.29 -37.27 27.69
N GLY A 411 -7.02 -38.02 26.86
CA GLY A 411 -8.10 -38.93 27.25
C GLY A 411 -7.54 -40.14 27.97
N PHE A 412 -6.77 -39.91 29.03
CA PHE A 412 -6.49 -40.88 30.07
C PHE A 412 -7.27 -40.43 31.29
N ASP A 413 -8.56 -40.74 31.30
CA ASP A 413 -9.21 -41.00 32.57
C ASP A 413 -8.42 -42.15 33.23
N PRO A 414 -7.80 -41.95 34.40
CA PRO A 414 -7.22 -43.07 35.12
C PRO A 414 -8.35 -44.08 35.40
N PRO A 415 -8.14 -45.39 35.18
CA PRO A 415 -9.17 -46.38 35.46
C PRO A 415 -9.59 -46.23 36.92
N ALA A 416 -10.90 -46.17 37.14
CA ALA A 416 -11.48 -46.03 38.46
C ALA A 416 -10.88 -47.08 39.42
N PRO A 417 -10.52 -46.70 40.65
CA PRO A 417 -9.94 -47.63 41.61
C PRO A 417 -10.93 -48.78 41.85
N VAL A 418 -10.48 -50.00 41.56
CA VAL A 418 -11.24 -51.22 41.83
C VAL A 418 -11.38 -51.34 43.34
N LEU A 419 -12.59 -51.16 43.86
CA LEU A 419 -12.89 -51.42 45.27
C LEU A 419 -12.75 -52.92 45.55
N PRO A 420 -12.09 -53.34 46.64
CA PRO A 420 -11.97 -54.75 46.99
C PRO A 420 -13.34 -55.33 47.31
N TYR A 421 -13.60 -56.53 46.78
CA TYR A 421 -14.79 -57.32 47.08
C TYR A 421 -14.93 -57.48 48.60
N LYS A 422 -16.08 -57.06 49.14
CA LYS A 422 -16.49 -57.42 50.50
C LYS A 422 -16.78 -58.92 50.52
N GLN A 423 -16.19 -59.60 51.52
CA GLN A 423 -16.41 -61.00 51.86
C GLN A 423 -17.86 -61.29 52.23
#